data_AF-A0A1J4UJI6-F1
#
_entry.id   AF-A0A1J4UJI6-F1
#
_cell.length_a   1.000
_cell.length_b   1.000
_cell.length_c   1.000
_cell.angle_alpha   90.00
_cell.angle_beta   90.00
_cell.angle_gamma   90.00
#
_symmetry.space_group_name_H-M   'P 1'
#
loop_
_entity.id
_entity.type
_entity.pdbx_description
1 polymer ?
#
loop_
_entity_poly.entity_id
_entity_poly.type
_entity_poly.pdbx_seq_one_letter_code
_entity_poly.pdbx_strand_id
1 'polypeptide(L)'
;MVRINLVDPHKLADQHLVAEYDEILMLLGCVKKYPLPGGIPEKYCLGKGHVKFFKDKLAYLKRRFEEIKREMKRWGFKPRKTVSLKGFPAKLKNDWAPSKEDERVIHARLAWKIRSKPGFYTYFGKHEKPAFFEGLLH
;
A
#
# COMPACT_ATOMS: atom_id res chain seq x y z
N MET A 1 11.55 0.16 -3.20
CA MET A 1 11.24 -0.73 -2.06
C MET A 1 9.74 -0.81 -2.00
N VAL A 2 9.13 -2.00 -2.03
CA VAL A 2 7.66 -2.13 -1.95
C VAL A 2 7.17 -1.91 -0.52
N ARG A 3 6.17 -1.06 -0.35
CA ARG A 3 5.46 -0.79 0.90
C ARG A 3 3.95 -0.69 0.64
N ILE A 4 3.23 -1.68 1.15
CA ILE A 4 1.77 -1.67 1.21
C ILE A 4 1.36 -0.90 2.46
N ASN A 5 0.55 0.15 2.29
CA ASN A 5 0.01 0.92 3.39
C ASN A 5 -1.31 0.29 3.84
N LEU A 6 -1.71 0.62 5.07
CA LEU A 6 -2.89 0.03 5.72
C LEU A 6 -4.00 1.05 5.97
N VAL A 7 -3.75 2.33 5.70
CA VAL A 7 -4.69 3.44 5.94
C VAL A 7 -5.63 3.63 4.77
N ASP A 8 -6.78 4.25 5.03
CA ASP A 8 -7.68 4.71 3.97
C ASP A 8 -6.88 5.52 2.91
N PRO A 9 -7.02 5.22 1.61
CA PRO A 9 -6.33 5.96 0.56
C PRO A 9 -6.49 7.48 0.63
N HIS A 10 -7.63 7.98 1.12
CA HIS A 10 -7.89 9.42 1.26
C HIS A 10 -6.92 10.10 2.24
N LYS A 11 -6.32 9.34 3.17
CA LYS A 11 -5.33 9.82 4.14
C LYS A 11 -3.91 9.87 3.57
N LEU A 12 -3.69 9.39 2.35
CA LEU A 12 -2.38 9.37 1.70
C LEU A 12 -2.08 10.71 1.02
N ALA A 13 -0.80 11.08 0.97
CA ALA A 13 -0.36 12.09 0.02
C ALA A 13 -0.38 11.53 -1.41
N ASP A 14 -0.49 12.41 -2.42
CA ASP A 14 -0.53 12.03 -3.83
C ASP A 14 0.63 11.08 -4.20
N GLN A 15 1.83 11.39 -3.73
CA GLN A 15 3.05 10.62 -4.00
C GLN A 15 3.01 9.24 -3.33
N HIS A 16 2.40 9.12 -2.15
CA HIS A 16 2.23 7.82 -1.50
C HIS A 16 1.18 6.98 -2.21
N LEU A 17 0.11 7.61 -2.68
CA LEU A 17 -0.95 6.94 -3.42
C LEU A 17 -0.43 6.36 -4.75
N VAL A 18 0.30 7.17 -5.53
CA VAL A 18 0.92 6.74 -6.79
C VAL A 18 1.96 5.65 -6.53
N ALA A 19 2.81 5.81 -5.50
CA ALA A 19 3.82 4.81 -5.18
C ALA A 19 3.19 3.46 -4.79
N GLU A 20 2.16 3.44 -3.94
CA GLU A 20 1.52 2.20 -3.51
C GLU A 20 0.85 1.46 -4.69
N TYR A 21 0.25 2.20 -5.62
CA TYR A 21 -0.32 1.63 -6.84
C TYR A 21 0.71 0.82 -7.65
N ASP A 22 1.89 1.40 -7.91
CA ASP A 22 2.96 0.72 -8.65
C ASP A 22 3.59 -0.43 -7.83
N GLU A 23 3.75 -0.22 -6.52
CA GLU A 23 4.35 -1.20 -5.62
C GLU A 23 3.50 -2.46 -5.44
N ILE A 24 2.15 -2.34 -5.44
CA ILE A 24 1.25 -3.51 -5.48
C ILE A 24 1.46 -4.31 -6.77
N LEU A 25 1.57 -3.63 -7.93
CA LEU A 25 1.79 -4.31 -9.21
C LEU A 25 3.14 -5.02 -9.24
N MET A 26 4.20 -4.41 -8.69
CA MET A 26 5.51 -5.02 -8.54
C MET A 26 5.44 -6.29 -7.67
N LEU A 27 4.69 -6.23 -6.56
CA LEU A 27 4.50 -7.38 -5.68
C LEU A 27 3.79 -8.53 -6.39
N LEU A 28 2.71 -8.26 -7.10
CA LEU A 28 1.97 -9.26 -7.88
C LEU A 28 2.85 -9.89 -8.97
N GLY A 29 3.67 -9.09 -9.65
CA GLY A 29 4.67 -9.59 -10.61
C GLY A 29 5.70 -10.52 -9.94
N CYS A 30 6.19 -10.15 -8.75
CA CYS A 30 7.09 -10.97 -7.96
C CYS A 30 6.44 -12.31 -7.56
N VAL A 31 5.19 -12.32 -7.11
CA VAL A 31 4.47 -13.55 -6.74
C VAL A 31 4.21 -14.42 -7.97
N LYS A 32 3.89 -13.83 -9.11
CA LYS A 32 3.69 -14.57 -10.36
C LYS A 32 4.97 -15.30 -10.79
N LYS A 33 6.14 -14.67 -10.60
CA LYS A 33 7.45 -15.27 -10.91
C LYS A 33 7.94 -16.23 -9.82
N TYR A 34 7.63 -15.96 -8.55
CA TYR A 34 8.09 -16.70 -7.38
C TYR A 34 6.94 -17.00 -6.40
N PRO A 35 6.09 -17.98 -6.73
CA PRO A 35 4.80 -18.22 -6.07
C PRO A 35 4.88 -19.06 -4.78
N LEU A 36 6.04 -19.54 -4.38
CA LEU A 36 6.21 -20.34 -3.16
C LEU A 36 6.68 -19.46 -2.00
N PRO A 37 5.79 -19.04 -1.09
CA PRO A 37 6.19 -18.28 0.08
C PRO A 37 6.59 -19.22 1.22
N GLY A 38 7.87 -19.56 1.33
CA GLY A 38 8.40 -20.20 2.53
C GLY A 38 8.65 -19.18 3.65
N GLY A 39 8.21 -19.48 4.87
CA GLY A 39 8.46 -18.67 6.07
C GLY A 39 7.82 -17.28 6.03
N ILE A 40 6.50 -17.23 5.77
CA ILE A 40 5.71 -16.00 5.84
C ILE A 40 5.67 -15.52 7.30
N PRO A 41 5.97 -14.24 7.58
CA PRO A 41 5.80 -13.70 8.92
C PRO A 41 4.35 -13.85 9.39
N GLU A 42 4.15 -14.23 10.65
CA GLU A 42 2.81 -14.35 11.25
C GLU A 42 2.16 -12.99 11.50
N LYS A 43 2.97 -11.98 11.78
CA LYS A 43 2.54 -10.61 12.07
C LYS A 43 2.99 -9.66 10.97
N TYR A 44 2.19 -8.61 10.75
CA TYR A 44 2.56 -7.54 9.85
C TYR A 44 3.88 -6.89 10.29
N CYS A 45 4.72 -6.54 9.33
CA CYS A 45 5.99 -5.89 9.60
C CYS A 45 6.39 -4.94 8.47
N LEU A 46 7.24 -3.97 8.79
CA LEU A 46 7.91 -3.11 7.81
C LEU A 46 9.35 -3.56 7.60
N GLY A 47 9.89 -3.33 6.40
CA GLY A 47 11.26 -3.71 6.07
C GLY A 47 11.40 -5.19 5.70
N LYS A 48 12.33 -5.89 6.34
CA LYS A 48 12.60 -7.31 6.06
C LYS A 48 11.36 -8.13 6.40
N GLY A 49 10.86 -8.88 5.43
CA GLY A 49 9.65 -9.71 5.59
C GLY A 49 8.36 -9.04 5.11
N HIS A 50 8.32 -7.72 4.93
CA HIS A 50 7.10 -7.00 4.51
C HIS A 50 6.49 -7.53 3.21
N VAL A 51 7.30 -7.61 2.14
CA VAL A 51 6.83 -8.17 0.86
C VAL A 51 6.42 -9.63 1.00
N LYS A 52 7.15 -10.39 1.83
CA LYS A 52 6.87 -11.81 2.06
C LYS A 52 5.52 -12.00 2.78
N PHE A 53 5.22 -11.13 3.74
CA PHE A 53 3.96 -11.12 4.49
C PHE A 53 2.73 -11.08 3.58
N PHE A 54 2.79 -10.36 2.45
CA PHE A 54 1.65 -10.23 1.54
C PHE A 54 1.60 -11.26 0.41
N LYS A 55 2.59 -12.17 0.29
CA LYS A 55 2.66 -13.12 -0.83
C LYS A 55 1.49 -14.11 -0.87
N ASP A 56 0.87 -14.40 0.27
CA ASP A 56 -0.30 -15.26 0.41
C ASP A 56 -1.61 -14.49 0.63
N LYS A 57 -1.59 -13.16 0.53
CA LYS A 57 -2.73 -12.26 0.80
C LYS A 57 -3.23 -11.57 -0.47
N LEU A 58 -3.29 -12.31 -1.58
CA LEU A 58 -3.56 -11.70 -2.88
C LEU A 58 -4.99 -11.15 -3.00
N ALA A 59 -5.96 -11.68 -2.23
CA ALA A 59 -7.31 -11.12 -2.20
C ALA A 59 -7.31 -9.74 -1.54
N TYR A 60 -6.60 -9.59 -0.41
CA TYR A 60 -6.39 -8.30 0.23
C TYR A 60 -5.72 -7.30 -0.74
N LEU A 61 -4.63 -7.70 -1.40
CA LEU A 61 -3.92 -6.82 -2.34
C LEU A 61 -4.79 -6.37 -3.51
N LYS A 62 -5.64 -7.25 -4.04
CA LYS A 62 -6.57 -6.88 -5.10
C LYS A 62 -7.58 -5.86 -4.60
N ARG A 63 -8.18 -6.06 -3.43
CA ARG A 63 -9.12 -5.11 -2.83
C ARG A 63 -8.43 -3.75 -2.62
N ARG A 64 -7.27 -3.76 -1.97
CA ARG A 64 -6.46 -2.57 -1.72
C ARG A 64 -6.11 -1.82 -3.00
N PHE A 65 -5.71 -2.55 -4.05
CA PHE A 65 -5.40 -1.95 -5.35
C PHE A 65 -6.60 -1.19 -5.96
N GLU A 66 -7.81 -1.76 -5.87
CA GLU A 66 -9.01 -1.09 -6.40
C GLU A 66 -9.40 0.13 -5.55
N GLU A 67 -9.20 0.09 -4.22
CA GLU A 67 -9.38 1.26 -3.35
C GLU A 67 -8.44 2.40 -3.72
N ILE A 68 -7.15 2.10 -3.86
CA ILE A 68 -6.12 3.05 -4.32
C ILE A 68 -6.49 3.63 -5.68
N LYS A 69 -6.86 2.76 -6.63
CA LYS A 69 -7.24 3.16 -7.99
C LYS A 69 -8.46 4.06 -8.00
N ARG A 70 -9.45 3.83 -7.12
CA ARG A 70 -10.64 4.68 -6.98
C ARG A 70 -10.25 6.06 -6.46
N GLU A 71 -9.39 6.14 -5.46
CA GLU A 71 -8.94 7.42 -4.91
C GLU A 71 -8.06 8.19 -5.91
N MET A 72 -7.20 7.48 -6.65
CA MET A 72 -6.40 8.07 -7.72
C MET A 72 -7.29 8.75 -8.76
N LYS A 73 -8.39 8.10 -9.18
CA LYS A 73 -9.35 8.70 -10.11
C LYS A 73 -10.03 9.94 -9.54
N ARG A 74 -10.38 9.94 -8.24
CA ARG A 74 -10.97 11.10 -7.56
C ARG A 74 -10.03 12.30 -7.57
N TRP A 75 -8.72 12.08 -7.46
CA TRP A 75 -7.70 13.13 -7.50
C TRP A 75 -7.25 13.49 -8.93
N GLY A 76 -7.94 13.00 -9.95
CA GLY A 76 -7.67 13.33 -11.35
C GLY A 76 -6.52 12.55 -11.99
N PHE A 77 -5.91 11.58 -11.27
CA PHE A 77 -4.96 10.67 -11.87
C PHE A 77 -5.67 9.69 -12.83
N LYS A 78 -4.91 9.13 -13.78
CA LYS A 78 -5.42 8.22 -14.82
C LYS A 78 -4.84 6.79 -14.65
N PRO A 79 -5.17 6.05 -13.57
CA PRO A 79 -4.67 4.70 -13.37
C PRO A 79 -5.29 3.71 -14.38
N ARG A 80 -4.46 3.11 -15.22
CA ARG A 80 -4.91 2.24 -16.34
C ARG A 80 -4.83 0.75 -16.06
N LYS A 81 -4.03 0.31 -15.10
CA LYS A 81 -3.77 -1.10 -14.85
C LYS A 81 -4.95 -1.75 -14.12
N THR A 82 -5.09 -3.05 -14.33
CA THR A 82 -6.10 -3.89 -13.69
C THR A 82 -5.40 -5.08 -13.06
N VAL A 83 -5.93 -5.55 -11.93
CA VAL A 83 -5.39 -6.70 -11.21
C VAL A 83 -6.38 -7.86 -11.33
N SER A 84 -5.90 -8.98 -11.89
CA SER A 84 -6.62 -10.25 -11.93
C SER A 84 -5.84 -11.31 -11.17
N LEU A 85 -6.52 -12.06 -10.32
CA LEU A 85 -5.96 -13.20 -9.59
C LEU A 85 -6.08 -14.52 -10.38
N LYS A 86 -6.55 -14.47 -11.63
CA LYS A 86 -6.58 -15.64 -12.52
C LYS A 86 -5.14 -16.10 -12.78
N GLY A 87 -4.89 -17.40 -12.65
CA GLY A 87 -3.57 -18.00 -12.84
C GLY A 87 -2.65 -17.99 -11.61
N PHE A 88 -3.04 -17.33 -10.52
CA PHE A 88 -2.33 -17.50 -9.24
C PHE A 88 -2.79 -18.78 -8.52
N PRO A 89 -1.91 -19.46 -7.77
CA PRO A 89 -2.29 -20.59 -6.93
C PRO A 89 -3.38 -20.21 -5.90
N ALA A 90 -4.35 -21.09 -5.67
CA ALA A 90 -5.46 -20.83 -4.75
C ALA A 90 -4.99 -20.51 -3.32
N LYS A 91 -3.96 -21.22 -2.83
CA LYS A 91 -3.35 -21.04 -1.50
C LYS A 91 -2.77 -19.65 -1.24
N LEU A 92 -2.60 -18.81 -2.27
CA LEU A 92 -2.10 -17.44 -2.14
C LEU A 92 -3.23 -16.39 -2.16
N LYS A 93 -4.47 -16.79 -2.44
CA LYS A 93 -5.60 -15.87 -2.59
C LYS A 93 -6.33 -15.65 -1.27
N ASN A 94 -5.60 -15.64 -0.17
CA ASN A 94 -6.21 -15.42 1.13
C ASN A 94 -6.53 -13.93 1.29
N ASP A 95 -7.57 -13.66 2.06
CA ASP A 95 -7.85 -12.31 2.53
C ASP A 95 -7.16 -12.07 3.87
N TRP A 96 -7.08 -10.81 4.25
CA TRP A 96 -6.52 -10.36 5.51
C TRP A 96 -7.06 -8.96 5.85
N ALA A 97 -7.13 -8.64 7.13
CA ALA A 97 -7.50 -7.32 7.61
C ALA A 97 -6.46 -6.85 8.63
N PRO A 98 -6.01 -5.59 8.55
CA PRO A 98 -5.07 -5.05 9.52
C PRO A 98 -5.71 -4.92 10.90
N SER A 99 -4.89 -5.11 11.94
CA SER A 99 -5.23 -4.70 13.30
C SER A 99 -4.93 -3.21 13.51
N LYS A 100 -5.44 -2.64 14.62
CA LYS A 100 -5.13 -1.26 15.01
C LYS A 100 -3.63 -1.08 15.26
N GLU A 101 -2.96 -2.10 15.77
CA GLU A 101 -1.52 -2.13 15.98
C GLU A 101 -0.76 -2.05 14.64
N ASP A 102 -1.22 -2.77 13.63
CA ASP A 102 -0.61 -2.74 12.29
C ASP A 102 -0.77 -1.36 11.64
N GLU A 103 -1.95 -0.76 11.76
CA GLU A 103 -2.21 0.60 11.29
C GLU A 103 -1.30 1.63 11.97
N ARG A 104 -1.11 1.56 13.30
CA ARG A 104 -0.19 2.44 14.03
C ARG A 104 1.23 2.40 13.47
N VAL A 105 1.71 1.22 13.07
CA VAL A 105 3.03 1.06 12.44
C VAL A 105 3.11 1.83 11.12
N ILE A 106 2.06 1.79 10.29
CA ILE A 106 1.99 2.56 9.05
C ILE A 106 1.85 4.06 9.31
N HIS A 107 1.03 4.47 10.28
CA HIS A 107 0.86 5.89 10.61
C HIS A 107 2.20 6.52 10.96
N ALA A 108 2.95 5.89 11.87
CA ALA A 108 4.29 6.34 12.26
C ALA A 108 5.24 6.40 11.06
N ARG A 109 5.17 5.41 10.15
CA ARG A 109 6.01 5.36 8.95
C ARG A 109 5.67 6.45 7.93
N LEU A 110 4.39 6.76 7.74
CA LEU A 110 3.92 7.83 6.85
C LEU A 110 4.33 9.19 7.42
N ALA A 111 4.01 9.47 8.69
CA ALA A 111 4.41 10.70 9.37
C ALA A 111 5.93 10.94 9.28
N TRP A 112 6.75 9.91 9.57
CA TRP A 112 8.20 10.01 9.43
C TRP A 112 8.64 10.36 7.99
N LYS A 113 8.05 9.74 6.97
CA LYS A 113 8.37 10.03 5.57
C LYS A 113 8.05 11.47 5.20
N ILE A 114 6.89 11.96 5.66
CA ILE A 114 6.42 13.32 5.39
C ILE A 114 7.36 14.35 6.03
N ARG A 115 7.68 14.17 7.31
CA ARG A 115 8.64 15.03 8.02
C ARG A 115 10.05 15.01 7.42
N SER A 116 10.46 13.87 6.86
CA SER A 116 11.80 13.74 6.24
C SER A 116 11.94 14.52 4.92
N LYS A 117 10.84 14.97 4.32
CA LYS A 117 10.82 15.71 3.05
C LYS A 117 9.77 16.82 3.09
N PRO A 118 9.96 17.85 3.93
CA PRO A 118 9.00 18.95 4.02
C PRO A 118 8.87 19.63 2.64
N GLY A 119 7.64 19.92 2.23
CA GLY A 119 7.35 20.55 0.94
C GLY A 119 7.38 19.63 -0.29
N PHE A 120 7.79 18.36 -0.17
CA PHE A 120 7.74 17.42 -1.30
C PHE A 120 6.32 16.87 -1.57
N TYR A 121 5.56 16.66 -0.50
CA TYR A 121 4.27 15.99 -0.57
C TYR A 121 3.15 16.95 -0.97
N THR A 122 2.22 16.43 -1.76
CA THR A 122 1.04 17.16 -2.22
C THR A 122 -0.24 16.42 -1.87
N TYR A 123 -1.32 17.17 -1.80
CA TYR A 123 -2.68 16.67 -1.64
C TYR A 123 -3.56 17.32 -2.70
N PHE A 124 -4.13 16.53 -3.61
CA PHE A 124 -4.86 17.05 -4.78
C PHE A 124 -4.01 18.05 -5.60
N GLY A 125 -2.71 17.77 -5.76
CA GLY A 125 -1.77 18.60 -6.51
C GLY A 125 -1.31 19.88 -5.81
N LYS A 126 -1.76 20.15 -4.58
CA LYS A 126 -1.30 21.31 -3.79
C LYS A 126 -0.26 20.89 -2.76
N HIS A 127 0.80 21.67 -2.63
CA HIS A 127 1.80 21.46 -1.59
C HIS A 127 1.20 21.78 -0.21
N GLU A 128 1.36 20.86 0.72
CA GLU A 128 0.85 21.00 2.08
C GLU A 128 1.96 20.84 3.11
N LYS A 129 1.75 21.45 4.28
CA LYS A 129 2.70 21.34 5.40
C LYS A 129 2.62 19.93 6.01
N PRO A 130 3.71 19.40 6.60
CA PRO A 130 3.67 18.10 7.28
C PRO A 130 2.51 17.93 8.27
N ALA A 131 2.19 18.96 9.05
CA ALA A 131 1.10 18.96 10.03
C ALA A 131 -0.28 18.67 9.41
N PHE A 132 -0.54 19.10 8.17
CA PHE A 132 -1.78 18.81 7.46
C PHE A 132 -1.96 17.29 7.27
N PHE A 133 -0.93 16.63 6.74
CA PHE A 133 -0.98 15.19 6.51
C PHE A 133 -1.00 14.39 7.81
N GLU A 134 -0.28 14.86 8.85
CA GLU A 134 -0.34 14.23 10.17
C GLU A 134 -1.77 14.29 10.73
N GLY A 135 -2.48 15.41 10.56
CA GLY A 135 -3.90 15.55 10.93
C GLY A 135 -4.82 14.55 10.22
N LEU A 136 -4.53 14.17 8.97
CA LEU A 136 -5.30 13.14 8.25
C LEU A 136 -5.10 11.73 8.83
N LEU A 137 -3.97 11.48 9.49
CA LEU A 137 -3.62 10.18 10.06
C LEU A 137 -4.19 9.97 11.47
N HIS A 138 -4.78 11.00 12.08
CA HIS A 138 -5.55 10.85 13.33
C HIS A 138 -7.01 10.43 13.05
#